data_AF-A0A6C0GP33-F1
#
_entry.id   AF-A0A6C0GP33-F1
#
_cell.length_a   1.000
_cell.length_b   1.000
_cell.length_c   1.000
_cell.angle_alpha   90.00
_cell.angle_beta   90.00
_cell.angle_gamma   90.00
#
_symmetry.space_group_name_H-M   'P 1'
#
loop_
_entity.id
_entity.type
_entity.pdbx_description
1 polymer ?
#
loop_
_entity_poly.entity_id
_entity_poly.type
_entity_poly.pdbx_seq_one_letter_code
_entity_poly.pdbx_strand_id
1 'polypeptide(L)'
;MNEVFTASRFKDMVAPDEVMFSEKGVTLKVNKMIGGTENFVFYGDISGVEIESGLLFATIHIIPRARPEIIIEGFTKADAKKIKQLILERV
;
A
#
# COMPACT_ATOMS: atom_id res chain seq x y z
N MET A 1 -6.37 2.35 -16.04
CA MET A 1 -5.58 3.45 -15.45
C MET A 1 -4.69 2.83 -14.39
N ASN A 2 -3.37 2.96 -14.53
CA ASN A 2 -2.40 2.42 -13.58
C ASN A 2 -1.95 3.56 -12.66
N GLU A 3 -2.64 3.72 -11.53
CA GLU A 3 -2.22 4.68 -10.50
C GLU A 3 -1.11 4.06 -9.65
N VAL A 4 -0.03 4.80 -9.44
CA VAL A 4 1.12 4.36 -8.63
C VAL A 4 1.38 5.40 -7.56
N PHE A 5 1.47 4.95 -6.32
CA PHE A 5 1.83 5.76 -5.16
C PHE A 5 3.17 5.28 -4.61
N THR A 6 4.04 6.23 -4.24
CA THR A 6 5.38 5.94 -3.76
C THR A 6 5.55 6.54 -2.37
N ALA A 7 6.17 5.78 -1.46
CA ALA A 7 6.46 6.25 -0.11
C ALA A 7 7.39 7.47 -0.14
N SER A 8 7.13 8.40 0.78
CA SER A 8 7.77 9.72 0.85
C SER A 8 8.71 9.86 2.05
N ARG A 9 9.00 8.77 2.79
CA ARG A 9 9.85 8.84 3.98
C ARG A 9 11.29 9.12 3.57
N PHE A 10 11.99 9.95 4.32
CA PHE A 10 13.39 10.33 4.03
C PHE A 10 14.36 9.12 3.98
N LYS A 11 14.02 8.00 4.62
CA LYS A 11 14.77 6.73 4.58
C LYS A 11 14.63 5.98 3.24
N ASP A 12 13.63 6.34 2.44
CA ASP A 12 13.17 5.60 1.26
C ASP A 12 13.80 6.13 -0.04
N MET A 13 14.69 7.14 0.02
CA MET A 13 15.33 7.74 -1.15
C MET A 13 16.14 6.75 -2.01
N VAL A 14 16.49 5.57 -1.46
CA VAL A 14 17.27 4.55 -2.18
C VAL A 14 16.37 3.43 -2.72
N ALA A 15 15.24 3.12 -2.07
CA ALA A 15 14.32 2.07 -2.47
C ALA A 15 12.95 2.29 -1.82
N PRO A 16 12.06 3.10 -2.42
CA PRO A 16 10.80 3.45 -1.78
C PRO A 16 9.74 2.38 -1.95
N ASP A 17 8.89 2.24 -0.95
CA ASP A 17 7.72 1.37 -1.03
C ASP A 17 6.73 1.89 -2.09
N GLU A 18 6.08 0.99 -2.83
CA GLU A 18 5.15 1.35 -3.90
C GLU A 18 3.81 0.62 -3.77
N VAL A 19 2.72 1.35 -4.04
CA VAL A 19 1.38 0.79 -4.25
C VAL A 19 0.99 1.02 -5.70
N MET A 20 0.77 -0.06 -6.45
CA MET A 20 0.38 0.00 -7.86
C MET A 20 -1.02 -0.58 -8.04
N PHE A 21 -1.93 0.21 -8.61
CA PHE A 21 -3.28 -0.22 -8.91
C PHE A 21 -3.35 -0.80 -10.32
N SER A 22 -3.98 -1.97 -10.43
CA SER A 22 -4.31 -2.61 -11.71
C SER A 22 -5.83 -2.81 -11.81
N GLU A 23 -6.30 -3.34 -12.94
CA GLU A 23 -7.72 -3.65 -13.14
C GLU A 23 -8.22 -4.77 -12.23
N LYS A 24 -7.37 -5.74 -11.88
CA LYS A 24 -7.78 -6.94 -11.13
C LYS A 24 -7.47 -6.86 -9.63
N GLY A 25 -6.57 -5.97 -9.24
CA GLY A 25 -6.07 -5.91 -7.88
C GLY A 25 -5.03 -4.83 -7.66
N VAL A 26 -4.43 -4.86 -6.47
CA VAL A 26 -3.38 -3.94 -6.05
C VAL A 26 -2.08 -4.70 -5.82
N THR A 27 -0.97 -4.15 -6.29
CA THR A 27 0.38 -4.63 -6.03
C THR A 27 1.04 -3.76 -4.98
N LEU A 28 1.66 -4.38 -4.00
CA LEU A 28 2.37 -3.75 -2.89
C LEU A 28 3.83 -4.18 -2.97
N LYS A 29 4.71 -3.25 -3.28
CA LYS A 29 6.15 -3.46 -3.23
C LYS A 29 6.70 -2.87 -1.95
N VAL A 30 7.13 -3.75 -1.05
CA VAL A 30 7.84 -3.38 0.17
C VAL A 30 9.32 -3.52 -0.10
N ASN A 31 10.00 -2.41 -0.31
CA ASN A 31 11.41 -2.35 -0.65
C ASN A 31 12.25 -2.19 0.63
N LYS A 32 13.33 -2.96 0.72
CA LYS A 32 14.29 -2.88 1.83
C LYS A 32 15.66 -2.50 1.28
N MET A 33 16.55 -2.00 2.13
CA MET A 33 17.94 -1.71 1.75
C MET A 33 18.68 -2.91 1.15
N ILE A 34 18.24 -4.14 1.49
CA ILE A 34 18.72 -5.38 0.88
C ILE A 34 17.50 -6.27 0.63
N GLY A 35 17.14 -6.41 -0.65
CA GLY A 35 15.97 -7.18 -1.09
C GLY A 35 14.64 -6.41 -1.03
N GLY A 36 13.56 -7.08 -1.38
CA GLY A 36 12.21 -6.52 -1.37
C GLY A 36 11.17 -7.63 -1.49
N THR A 37 9.92 -7.31 -1.19
CA THR A 37 8.81 -8.25 -1.32
C THR A 37 7.71 -7.58 -2.13
N GLU A 38 7.29 -8.25 -3.20
CA GLU A 38 6.16 -7.84 -4.02
C GLU A 38 4.96 -8.73 -3.70
N ASN A 39 3.86 -8.11 -3.28
CA ASN A 39 2.61 -8.80 -2.95
C ASN A 39 1.49 -8.30 -3.85
N PHE A 40 0.87 -9.19 -4.60
CA PHE A 40 -0.33 -8.88 -5.36
C PHE A 40 -1.58 -9.32 -4.58
N VAL A 41 -2.60 -8.45 -4.49
CA VAL A 41 -3.90 -8.72 -3.86
C VAL A 41 -5.01 -8.50 -4.89
N PHE A 42 -5.84 -9.50 -5.16
CA PHE A 42 -7.08 -9.28 -5.93
C PHE A 42 -8.06 -8.45 -5.10
N TYR A 43 -8.81 -7.53 -5.73
CA TYR A 43 -9.80 -6.72 -5.00
C TYR A 43 -10.85 -7.60 -4.31
N GLY A 44 -11.31 -8.65 -4.99
CA GLY A 44 -12.26 -9.62 -4.43
C GLY A 44 -11.74 -10.42 -3.24
N ASP A 45 -10.43 -10.37 -2.93
CA ASP A 45 -9.84 -11.02 -1.77
C ASP A 45 -9.58 -10.05 -0.61
N ILE A 46 -9.75 -8.74 -0.81
CA ILE A 46 -9.57 -7.74 0.25
C ILE A 46 -10.81 -7.75 1.15
N SER A 47 -10.61 -8.01 2.44
CA SER A 47 -11.67 -7.88 3.46
C SER A 47 -11.72 -6.49 4.09
N GLY A 48 -10.60 -5.78 4.13
CA GLY A 48 -10.54 -4.46 4.74
C GLY A 48 -9.26 -3.71 4.42
N VAL A 49 -9.33 -2.38 4.55
CA VAL A 49 -8.18 -1.47 4.47
C VAL A 49 -8.23 -0.47 5.62
N GLU A 50 -7.17 -0.48 6.42
CA GLU A 50 -7.01 0.39 7.57
C GLU A 50 -5.84 1.35 7.37
N ILE A 51 -5.94 2.54 7.97
CA ILE A 51 -4.87 3.53 7.96
C ILE A 51 -4.52 3.84 9.40
N GLU A 52 -3.26 3.62 9.73
CA GLU A 52 -2.67 4.07 10.98
C GLU A 52 -1.94 5.39 10.72
N SER A 53 -2.43 6.48 11.32
CA SER A 53 -1.86 7.81 11.10
C SER A 53 -0.83 8.15 12.17
N GLY A 54 0.44 8.17 11.77
CA GLY A 54 1.53 8.71 12.60
C GLY A 54 1.59 10.23 12.58
N LEU A 55 2.61 10.79 13.26
CA LEU A 55 2.80 12.25 13.36
C LEU A 55 3.09 12.89 11.99
N LEU A 56 3.97 12.28 11.19
CA LEU A 56 4.41 12.78 9.87
C LEU A 56 3.92 11.92 8.69
N PHE A 57 3.96 10.60 8.83
CA PHE A 57 3.59 9.64 7.79
C PHE A 57 2.47 8.73 8.28
N ALA A 58 1.85 8.01 7.34
CA ALA A 58 0.83 7.02 7.62
C ALA A 58 1.27 5.63 7.14
N THR A 59 0.77 4.63 7.84
CA THR A 59 0.92 3.20 7.51
C THR A 59 -0.43 2.69 7.01
N ILE A 60 -0.39 1.90 5.96
CA ILE A 60 -1.58 1.32 5.33
C ILE A 60 -1.56 -0.18 5.58
N HIS A 61 -2.63 -0.68 6.18
CA HIS A 61 -2.83 -2.09 6.49
C HIS A 61 -3.89 -2.64 5.52
N ILE A 62 -3.48 -3.57 4.67
CA ILE A 62 -4.37 -4.26 3.74
C ILE A 62 -4.63 -5.64 4.30
N ILE A 63 -5.89 -5.93 4.62
CA ILE A 63 -6.34 -7.15 5.28
C ILE A 63 -7.00 -8.04 4.23
N PRO A 64 -6.34 -9.10 3.75
CA PRO A 64 -6.91 -10.02 2.79
C PRO A 64 -7.61 -11.18 3.50
N ARG A 65 -8.65 -11.77 2.90
CA ARG A 65 -9.45 -12.85 3.51
C ARG A 65 -8.66 -14.12 3.81
N ALA A 66 -7.72 -14.48 2.94
CA ALA A 66 -7.10 -15.81 2.95
C ALA A 66 -5.61 -15.82 3.35
N ARG A 67 -5.05 -14.69 3.78
CA ARG A 67 -3.62 -14.57 4.10
C ARG A 67 -3.37 -13.50 5.17
N PRO A 68 -2.16 -13.46 5.76
CA PRO A 68 -1.79 -12.41 6.70
C PRO A 68 -1.96 -11.02 6.12
N GLU A 69 -2.15 -10.04 7.02
CA GLU A 69 -2.18 -8.63 6.66
C GLU A 69 -0.88 -8.20 5.98
N ILE A 70 -1.02 -7.25 5.05
CA ILE A 70 0.12 -6.65 4.35
C ILE A 70 0.22 -5.21 4.81
N ILE A 71 1.37 -4.88 5.37
CA ILE A 71 1.67 -3.56 5.95
C ILE A 71 2.61 -2.84 5.01
N ILE A 72 2.25 -1.60 4.65
CA ILE A 72 3.11 -0.73 3.83
C ILE A 72 3.17 0.67 4.46
N GLU A 73 4.38 1.22 4.58
CA GLU A 73 4.65 2.40 5.41
C GLU A 73 5.14 3.61 4.59
N GLY A 74 5.26 4.76 5.25
CA GLY A 74 6.00 5.90 4.68
C GLY A 74 5.19 6.78 3.72
N PHE A 75 3.88 6.57 3.61
CA PHE A 75 3.02 7.41 2.78
C PHE A 75 2.65 8.71 3.48
N THR A 76 2.41 9.77 2.69
CA THR A 76 1.78 10.96 3.25
C THR A 76 0.36 10.63 3.69
N LYS A 77 -0.19 11.40 4.64
CA LYS A 77 -1.59 11.20 5.10
C LYS A 77 -2.60 11.37 3.96
N ALA A 78 -2.29 12.23 2.97
CA ALA A 78 -3.14 12.45 1.81
C ALA A 78 -3.11 11.23 0.87
N ASP A 79 -1.92 10.72 0.57
CA ASP A 79 -1.76 9.54 -0.28
C ASP A 79 -2.38 8.30 0.37
N ALA A 80 -2.15 8.07 1.66
CA ALA A 80 -2.74 6.95 2.38
C ALA A 80 -4.27 6.96 2.31
N LYS A 81 -4.89 8.14 2.50
CA LYS A 81 -6.35 8.30 2.35
C LYS A 81 -6.81 8.00 0.93
N LYS A 82 -6.08 8.50 -0.08
CA LYS A 82 -6.43 8.28 -1.48
C LYS A 82 -6.29 6.82 -1.89
N ILE A 83 -5.21 6.15 -1.47
CA ILE A 83 -4.99 4.71 -1.65
C ILE A 83 -6.17 3.93 -1.06
N LYS A 84 -6.54 4.20 0.20
CA LYS A 84 -7.68 3.55 0.83
C LYS A 84 -8.97 3.75 0.04
N GLN A 85 -9.26 4.98 -0.38
CA GLN A 85 -10.44 5.27 -1.15
C GLN A 85 -10.46 4.49 -2.47
N LEU A 86 -9.35 4.49 -3.22
CA LEU A 86 -9.23 3.80 -4.50
C LEU A 86 -9.39 2.27 -4.37
N ILE A 87 -8.89 1.68 -3.27
CA ILE A 87 -9.11 0.26 -3.00
C ILE A 87 -10.60 0.03 -2.73
N LEU A 88 -11.21 0.79 -1.81
CA LEU A 88 -12.62 0.59 -1.44
C LEU A 88 -13.60 0.80 -2.60
N GLU A 89 -13.29 1.66 -3.56
CA GLU A 89 -14.09 1.84 -4.79
C GLU A 89 -14.07 0.61 -5.72
N ARG A 90 -13.15 -0.34 -5.51
CA ARG A 90 -12.91 -1.49 -6.40
C ARG A 90 -13.16 -2.85 -5.73
N VAL A 91 -13.41 -2.88 -4.42
CA VAL A 91 -13.70 -4.10 -3.63
C VAL A 91 -15.21 -4.36 -3.58
#